data_AF-A1TGJ0-F1
#
_entry.id   AF-A1TGJ0-F1
#
_cell.length_a   1.000
_cell.length_b   1.000
_cell.length_c   1.000
_cell.angle_alpha   90.00
_cell.angle_beta   90.00
_cell.angle_gamma   90.00
#
_symmetry.space_group_name_H-M   'P 1'
#
loop_
_entity.id
_entity.type
_entity.pdbx_description
1 polymer ?
#
loop_
_entity_poly.entity_id
_entity_poly.type
_entity_poly.pdbx_seq_one_letter_code
_entity_poly.pdbx_strand_id
1 'polypeptide(L)'
;MTWSQLHERMAFMADMVERATTDPDGALNSAAGSDDVQRLFGDEEGLLLSLRHRWVNMLAAKLDQAAQDDRSADQVRADLAAANPGLRALLDAAARRSVRVRALDRGEQHMVDIYAGPRPDNQTVA
;
A
#
# COMPACT_ATOMS: atom_id res chain seq x y z
N MET A 1 -0.73 -5.74 22.54
CA MET A 1 -1.06 -4.44 21.93
C MET A 1 -2.33 -3.91 22.57
N THR A 2 -2.36 -2.65 22.99
CA THR A 2 -3.55 -2.01 23.60
C THR A 2 -4.35 -1.22 22.55
N TRP A 3 -5.60 -0.84 22.88
CA TRP A 3 -6.42 0.02 22.02
C TRP A 3 -5.74 1.39 21.73
N SER A 4 -5.09 2.00 22.74
CA SER A 4 -4.34 3.25 22.57
C SER A 4 -3.21 3.12 21.56
N GLN A 5 -2.41 2.06 21.67
CA GLN A 5 -1.29 1.81 20.77
C GLN A 5 -1.72 1.63 19.32
N LEU A 6 -2.88 1.01 19.09
CA LEU A 6 -3.45 0.91 17.73
C LEU A 6 -3.79 2.29 17.16
N HIS A 7 -4.44 3.15 17.96
CA HIS A 7 -4.82 4.50 17.52
C HIS A 7 -3.59 5.37 17.25
N GLU A 8 -2.58 5.30 18.10
CA GLU A 8 -1.30 6.00 17.90
C GLU A 8 -0.62 5.56 16.60
N ARG A 9 -0.56 4.25 16.33
CA ARG A 9 -0.04 3.73 15.06
C ARG A 9 -0.82 4.24 13.85
N MET A 10 -2.14 4.28 13.93
CA MET A 10 -2.99 4.78 12.85
C MET A 10 -2.80 6.29 12.62
N ALA A 11 -2.74 7.08 13.70
CA ALA A 11 -2.51 8.51 13.63
C ALA A 11 -1.13 8.83 13.03
N PHE A 12 -0.09 8.13 13.49
CA PHE A 12 1.27 8.27 12.94
C PHE A 12 1.30 7.98 11.43
N MET A 13 0.70 6.86 11.00
CA MET A 13 0.64 6.54 9.57
C MET A 13 -0.19 7.54 8.77
N ALA A 14 -1.25 8.12 9.34
CA ALA A 14 -2.07 9.12 8.66
C ALA A 14 -1.29 10.42 8.42
N ASP A 15 -0.60 10.93 9.45
CA ASP A 15 0.27 12.11 9.34
C ASP A 15 1.41 11.90 8.34
N MET A 16 2.04 10.72 8.35
CA MET A 16 3.04 10.33 7.35
C MET A 16 2.49 10.36 5.92
N VAL A 17 1.30 9.80 5.70
CA VAL A 17 0.63 9.79 4.39
C VAL A 17 0.31 11.21 3.93
N GLU A 18 -0.10 12.09 4.84
CA GLU A 18 -0.36 13.50 4.53
C GLU A 18 0.91 14.23 4.10
N ARG A 19 2.00 14.13 4.87
CA ARG A 19 3.30 14.77 4.53
C ARG A 19 3.87 14.28 3.21
N ALA A 20 3.71 12.99 2.93
CA ALA A 20 4.21 12.38 1.71
C ALA A 20 3.52 12.83 0.42
N THR A 21 2.38 13.53 0.53
CA THR A 21 1.78 14.21 -0.64
C THR A 21 2.70 15.30 -1.21
N THR A 22 3.55 15.88 -0.35
CA THR A 22 4.50 16.95 -0.72
C THR A 22 5.92 16.39 -0.87
N ASP A 23 6.39 15.63 0.12
CA ASP A 23 7.74 15.07 0.12
C ASP A 23 7.76 13.66 0.75
N PRO A 24 7.64 12.59 -0.06
CA PRO A 24 7.61 11.22 0.44
C PRO A 24 8.96 10.77 1.02
N ASP A 25 10.08 11.21 0.43
CA ASP A 25 11.41 10.86 0.93
C ASP A 25 11.70 11.62 2.24
N GLY A 26 11.34 12.89 2.34
CA GLY A 26 11.42 13.68 3.56
C GLY A 26 10.56 13.12 4.70
N ALA A 27 9.33 12.67 4.39
CA ALA A 27 8.48 11.99 5.36
C ALA A 27 9.19 10.75 5.93
N LEU A 28 9.71 9.86 5.06
CA LEU A 28 10.43 8.65 5.50
C LEU A 28 11.70 8.98 6.28
N ASN A 29 12.45 10.01 5.86
CA ASN A 29 13.65 10.46 6.58
C ASN A 29 13.32 11.01 7.97
N SER A 30 12.17 11.69 8.13
CA SER A 30 11.73 12.18 9.46
C SER A 30 11.32 11.06 10.40
N ALA A 31 10.84 9.93 9.85
CA ALA A 31 10.49 8.74 10.61
C ALA A 31 11.73 7.90 10.99
N ALA A 32 12.74 7.88 10.12
CA ALA A 32 13.97 7.11 10.33
C ALA A 32 14.70 7.55 11.62
N GLY A 33 14.92 6.60 12.53
CA GLY A 33 15.60 6.84 13.79
C GLY A 33 14.78 7.58 14.86
N SER A 34 13.47 7.79 14.64
CA SER A 34 12.60 8.36 15.68
C SER A 34 12.24 7.31 16.74
N ASP A 35 12.19 7.73 18.00
CA ASP A 35 11.78 6.88 19.13
C ASP A 35 10.34 6.35 18.96
N ASP A 36 9.48 7.15 18.32
CA ASP A 36 8.12 6.74 17.98
C ASP A 36 8.10 5.57 17.00
N VAL A 37 8.99 5.52 16.02
CA VAL A 37 9.07 4.37 15.11
C VAL A 37 9.50 3.11 15.84
N GLN A 38 10.53 3.21 16.67
CA GLN A 38 11.01 2.10 17.48
C GLN A 38 9.91 1.56 18.43
N ARG A 39 9.18 2.46 19.09
CA ARG A 39 8.13 2.12 20.06
C ARG A 39 6.86 1.59 19.38
N LEU A 40 6.42 2.23 18.31
CA LEU A 40 5.15 1.93 17.67
C LEU A 40 5.28 0.79 16.68
N PHE A 41 6.35 0.71 15.91
CA PHE A 41 6.51 -0.22 14.78
C PHE A 41 7.63 -1.24 14.94
N GLY A 42 8.48 -1.08 15.95
CA GLY A 42 9.62 -1.96 16.22
C GLY A 42 10.88 -1.52 15.49
N ASP A 43 10.77 -1.05 14.25
CA ASP A 43 11.84 -0.47 13.45
C ASP A 43 11.27 0.21 12.18
N GLU A 44 12.15 0.80 11.36
CA GLU A 44 11.77 1.40 10.08
C GLU A 44 11.14 0.35 9.15
N GLU A 45 11.67 -0.88 9.09
CA GLU A 45 11.10 -1.93 8.23
C GLU A 45 9.67 -2.28 8.64
N GLY A 46 9.38 -2.36 9.93
CA GLY A 46 8.05 -2.58 10.50
C GLY A 46 7.07 -1.47 10.13
N LEU A 47 7.52 -0.21 10.08
CA LEU A 47 6.71 0.90 9.57
C LEU A 47 6.39 0.71 8.09
N LEU A 48 7.40 0.42 7.25
CA LEU A 48 7.21 0.25 5.81
C LEU A 48 6.27 -0.93 5.50
N LEU A 49 6.42 -2.05 6.21
CA LEU A 49 5.54 -3.21 6.10
C LEU A 49 4.11 -2.89 6.56
N SER A 50 3.95 -2.04 7.57
CA SER A 50 2.63 -1.61 8.04
C SER A 50 1.92 -0.73 7.01
N LEU A 51 2.63 0.18 6.33
CA LEU A 51 2.11 0.96 5.22
C LEU A 51 1.70 0.06 4.04
N ARG A 52 2.54 -0.94 3.72
CA ARG A 52 2.26 -1.91 2.66
C ARG A 52 1.01 -2.75 2.98
N HIS A 53 0.90 -3.23 4.22
CA HIS A 53 -0.26 -3.97 4.68
C HIS A 53 -1.55 -3.13 4.62
N ARG A 54 -1.49 -1.85 5.00
CA ARG A 54 -2.63 -0.93 4.86
C ARG A 54 -3.10 -0.83 3.42
N TRP A 55 -2.19 -0.67 2.47
CA TRP A 55 -2.52 -0.62 1.04
C TRP A 55 -3.15 -1.91 0.54
N VAL A 56 -2.55 -3.06 0.84
CA VAL A 56 -3.08 -4.37 0.42
C VAL A 56 -4.50 -4.59 0.96
N ASN A 57 -4.76 -4.25 2.22
CA ASN A 57 -6.10 -4.38 2.79
C ASN A 57 -7.12 -3.47 2.12
N MET A 58 -6.75 -2.22 1.82
CA MET A 58 -7.63 -1.30 1.09
C MET A 58 -7.91 -1.79 -0.33
N LEU A 59 -6.88 -2.30 -1.02
CA LEU A 59 -7.01 -2.81 -2.37
C LEU A 59 -7.87 -4.08 -2.42
N ALA A 60 -7.64 -5.04 -1.53
CA ALA A 60 -8.46 -6.25 -1.42
C ALA A 60 -9.95 -5.90 -1.22
N ALA A 61 -10.26 -5.01 -0.28
CA ALA A 61 -11.64 -4.58 -0.04
C ALA A 61 -12.28 -3.91 -1.27
N LYS A 62 -11.50 -3.15 -2.05
CA LYS A 62 -11.98 -2.50 -3.28
C LYS A 62 -12.16 -3.48 -4.43
N LEU A 63 -11.29 -4.48 -4.54
CA LEU A 63 -11.42 -5.55 -5.53
C LEU A 63 -12.62 -6.46 -5.23
N ASP A 64 -12.85 -6.79 -3.96
CA ASP A 64 -14.04 -7.53 -3.52
C ASP A 64 -15.33 -6.81 -3.93
N GLN A 65 -15.38 -5.49 -3.72
CA GLN A 65 -16.52 -4.68 -4.15
C GLN A 65 -16.64 -4.66 -5.68
N ALA A 66 -15.53 -4.47 -6.40
CA ALA A 66 -15.51 -4.38 -7.86
C ALA A 66 -15.99 -5.66 -8.56
N ALA A 67 -15.72 -6.83 -7.96
CA ALA A 67 -16.21 -8.11 -8.46
C ALA A 67 -17.75 -8.21 -8.45
N GLN A 68 -18.43 -7.46 -7.57
CA GLN A 68 -19.89 -7.36 -7.55
C GLN A 68 -20.42 -6.30 -8.54
N ASP A 69 -19.64 -5.24 -8.76
CA ASP A 69 -20.01 -4.09 -9.58
C ASP A 69 -19.58 -4.22 -11.07
N ASP A 70 -19.06 -5.38 -11.48
CA ASP A 70 -18.49 -5.67 -12.82
C ASP A 70 -17.42 -4.64 -13.27
N ARG A 71 -16.58 -4.19 -12.34
CA ARG A 71 -15.52 -3.21 -12.59
C ARG A 71 -14.16 -3.88 -12.77
N SER A 72 -13.37 -3.37 -13.73
CA SER A 72 -12.00 -3.82 -13.97
C SER A 72 -11.10 -3.65 -12.73
N ALA A 73 -10.40 -4.72 -12.34
CA ALA A 73 -9.46 -4.74 -11.22
C ALA A 73 -8.31 -3.73 -11.40
N ASP A 74 -7.80 -3.57 -12.63
CA ASP A 74 -6.75 -2.59 -12.93
C ASP A 74 -7.24 -1.15 -12.76
N GLN A 75 -8.48 -0.86 -13.21
CA GLN A 75 -9.09 0.45 -13.02
C GLN A 75 -9.29 0.76 -11.54
N VAL A 76 -9.75 -0.22 -10.76
CA VAL A 76 -9.97 -0.08 -9.31
C VAL A 76 -8.67 0.21 -8.57
N ARG A 77 -7.58 -0.48 -8.94
CA ARG A 77 -6.25 -0.18 -8.39
C ARG A 77 -5.79 1.23 -8.75
N ALA A 78 -5.97 1.66 -10.00
CA ALA A 78 -5.60 3.00 -10.44
C ALA A 78 -6.41 4.09 -9.70
N ASP A 79 -7.72 3.90 -9.57
CA ASP A 79 -8.60 4.80 -8.83
C ASP A 79 -8.20 4.89 -7.35
N LEU A 80 -7.86 3.76 -6.74
CA LEU A 80 -7.43 3.72 -5.33
C LEU A 80 -6.11 4.47 -5.13
N ALA A 81 -5.16 4.32 -6.06
CA ALA A 81 -3.90 5.05 -6.05
C ALA A 81 -4.13 6.55 -6.22
N ALA A 82 -5.00 6.95 -7.16
CA ALA A 82 -5.37 8.34 -7.38
C ALA A 82 -6.09 8.96 -6.18
N ALA A 83 -6.91 8.18 -5.46
CA ALA A 83 -7.57 8.61 -4.23
C ALA A 83 -6.63 8.71 -3.02
N ASN A 84 -5.47 8.02 -3.04
CA ASN A 84 -4.51 7.98 -1.92
C ASN A 84 -3.08 8.28 -2.39
N PRO A 85 -2.82 9.47 -2.99
CA PRO A 85 -1.56 9.76 -3.64
C PRO A 85 -0.37 9.73 -2.67
N GLY A 86 -0.53 10.22 -1.44
CA GLY A 86 0.53 10.21 -0.43
C GLY A 86 0.93 8.81 0.02
N LEU A 87 -0.05 7.90 0.19
CA LEU A 87 0.24 6.50 0.53
C LEU A 87 0.95 5.80 -0.64
N ARG A 88 0.50 6.07 -1.87
CA ARG A 88 1.15 5.51 -3.05
C ARG A 88 2.60 5.98 -3.18
N ALA A 89 2.84 7.28 -3.02
CA ALA A 89 4.17 7.89 -3.05
C ALA A 89 5.09 7.32 -1.96
N LEU A 90 4.57 7.10 -0.73
CA LEU A 90 5.31 6.42 0.33
C LEU A 90 5.72 5.01 -0.04
N LEU A 91 4.83 4.23 -0.67
CA LEU A 91 5.15 2.85 -1.07
C LEU A 91 6.20 2.82 -2.18
N ASP A 92 6.10 3.73 -3.15
CA ASP A 92 7.09 3.85 -4.22
C ASP A 92 8.46 4.26 -3.64
N ALA A 93 8.49 5.13 -2.61
CA ALA A 93 9.71 5.47 -1.89
C ALA A 93 10.24 4.33 -1.00
N ALA A 94 9.35 3.63 -0.29
CA ALA A 94 9.67 2.48 0.53
C ALA A 94 10.26 1.33 -0.29
N ALA A 95 9.75 1.07 -1.50
CA ALA A 95 10.27 0.04 -2.41
C ALA A 95 11.70 0.34 -2.88
N ARG A 96 12.13 1.62 -2.90
CA ARG A 96 13.53 1.98 -3.15
C ARG A 96 14.43 1.63 -1.97
N ARG A 97 13.93 1.76 -0.73
CA ARG A 97 14.67 1.56 0.53
C ARG A 97 14.67 0.12 1.06
N SER A 98 13.60 -0.64 0.82
CA SER A 98 13.43 -2.00 1.34
C SER A 98 13.19 -3.02 0.21
N VAL A 99 14.09 -4.00 0.14
CA VAL A 99 13.95 -5.16 -0.77
C VAL A 99 12.69 -5.95 -0.46
N ARG A 100 12.32 -6.06 0.82
CA ARG A 100 11.14 -6.80 1.26
C ARG A 100 9.85 -6.12 0.80
N VAL A 101 9.75 -4.80 0.94
CA VAL A 101 8.60 -4.03 0.42
C VAL A 101 8.51 -4.16 -1.09
N ARG A 102 9.64 -4.02 -1.81
CA ARG A 102 9.68 -4.20 -3.27
C ARG A 102 9.24 -5.60 -3.71
N ALA A 103 9.59 -6.64 -2.95
CA ALA A 103 9.17 -8.01 -3.25
C ALA A 103 7.64 -8.19 -3.16
N LEU A 104 6.96 -7.39 -2.33
CA LEU A 104 5.51 -7.44 -2.15
C LEU A 104 4.73 -6.80 -3.29
N ASP A 105 5.35 -6.01 -4.16
CA ASP A 105 4.70 -5.45 -5.37
C ASP A 105 4.23 -6.56 -6.32
N ARG A 106 5.00 -7.66 -6.41
CA ARG A 106 4.56 -8.86 -7.14
C ARG A 106 3.30 -9.49 -6.55
N GLY A 107 3.18 -9.47 -5.22
CA GLY A 107 1.98 -9.98 -4.54
C GLY A 107 0.74 -9.15 -4.81
N GLU A 108 0.88 -7.82 -4.94
CA GLU A 108 -0.22 -6.95 -5.38
C GLU A 108 -0.63 -7.23 -6.81
N GLN A 109 0.32 -7.37 -7.74
CA GLN A 109 -0.01 -7.69 -9.12
C GLN A 109 -0.73 -9.05 -9.20
N HIS A 110 -0.22 -10.05 -8.48
CA HIS A 110 -0.87 -11.36 -8.41
C HIS A 110 -2.31 -11.28 -7.85
N MET A 111 -2.54 -10.46 -6.83
CA MET A 111 -3.88 -10.20 -6.32
C MET A 111 -4.78 -9.57 -7.41
N VAL A 112 -4.33 -8.54 -8.11
CA VAL A 112 -5.09 -7.92 -9.21
C VAL A 112 -5.41 -8.96 -10.30
N ASP A 113 -4.45 -9.79 -10.68
CA ASP A 113 -4.63 -10.82 -11.72
C ASP A 113 -5.70 -11.86 -11.32
N ILE A 114 -5.76 -12.24 -10.03
CA ILE A 114 -6.80 -13.15 -9.52
C ILE A 114 -8.21 -12.54 -9.70
N TYR A 115 -8.38 -11.25 -9.38
CA TYR A 115 -9.68 -10.58 -9.50
C TYR A 115 -10.03 -10.19 -10.94
N ALA A 116 -9.04 -9.98 -11.81
CA ALA A 116 -9.26 -9.76 -13.23
C ALA A 116 -9.76 -11.03 -13.94
N GLY A 117 -9.54 -12.21 -13.34
CA GLY A 117 -9.86 -13.50 -13.96
C GLY A 117 -8.89 -13.85 -15.09
N PRO A 118 -9.07 -15.03 -15.73
CA PRO A 118 -8.25 -15.42 -16.88
C PRO A 118 -8.40 -14.38 -17.99
N ARG A 119 -7.27 -13.80 -18.44
CA ARG A 119 -7.26 -13.00 -19.67
C ARG A 119 -7.79 -13.90 -20.80
N PRO A 120 -8.76 -13.47 -21.60
CA PRO A 120 -9.15 -14.24 -22.77
C PRO A 120 -7.92 -14.33 -23.67
N ASP A 121 -7.38 -15.55 -23.82
CA ASP A 121 -6.32 -15.83 -24.76
C ASP A 121 -6.75 -15.28 -26.12
N ASN A 122 -5.90 -14.44 -26.70
CA ASN A 122 -6.09 -13.92 -28.06
C ASN A 122 -6.49 -15.08 -28.96
N GLN A 123 -7.73 -15.03 -29.45
CA GLN A 123 -8.27 -16.01 -30.38
C GLN A 123 -7.26 -16.20 -31.52
N THR A 124 -6.69 -17.39 -31.58
CA THR A 124 -5.95 -17.89 -32.73
C THR A 124 -6.89 -17.80 -33.93
N VAL A 125 -6.66 -16.81 -34.79
CA VAL A 125 -7.32 -16.71 -36.09
C VAL A 125 -6.80 -17.89 -36.91
N ALA A 126 -7.70 -18.83 -37.20
CA ALA A 126 -7.51 -19.89 -38.18
C ALA A 126 -8.31 -19.55 -39.44
#